data_AF-A0A3C0VIB0-F1
#
_entry.id   AF-A0A3C0VIB0-F1
#
_cell.length_a   1.000
_cell.length_b   1.000
_cell.length_c   1.000
_cell.angle_alpha   90.00
_cell.angle_beta   90.00
_cell.angle_gamma   90.00
#
_symmetry.space_group_name_H-M   'P 1'
#
loop_
_entity.id
_entity.type
_entity.pdbx_description
1 polymer ?
#
loop_
_entity_poly.entity_id
_entity_poly.type
_entity_poly.pdbx_seq_one_letter_code
_entity_poly.pdbx_strand_id
1 'polypeptide(L)' 'MRWVQRGRYAVEVEVEVVYPEDDPSQACLEPATLEWLDQIAQRTEAGDIDFLRGVGRVYQAITP' A
#
# COMPACT_ATOMS: atom_id res chain seq x y z
N MET A 1 -5.36 -0.49 -7.78
CA MET A 1 -5.56 -0.42 -6.31
C MET A 1 -4.81 -1.55 -5.63
N ARG A 2 -4.18 -1.28 -4.48
CA ARG A 2 -3.39 -2.22 -3.69
C ARG A 2 -3.77 -2.14 -2.22
N TRP A 3 -3.70 -3.28 -1.54
CA TRP A 3 -3.99 -3.40 -0.12
C TRP A 3 -2.71 -3.67 0.67
N VAL A 4 -2.52 -2.91 1.75
CA VAL A 4 -1.45 -3.12 2.72
C VAL A 4 -2.09 -3.39 4.08
N GLN A 5 -1.82 -4.56 4.66
CA GLN A 5 -2.38 -4.97 5.94
C GLN A 5 -1.29 -5.46 6.89
N ARG A 6 -1.27 -4.91 8.11
CA ARG A 6 -0.41 -5.33 9.23
C ARG A 6 -1.13 -5.08 10.55
N GLY A 7 -0.94 -5.99 11.51
CA GLY A 7 -1.59 -5.88 12.82
C GLY A 7 -3.11 -5.75 12.70
N ARG A 8 -3.67 -4.68 13.28
CA ARG A 8 -5.12 -4.43 13.30
C ARG A 8 -5.61 -3.48 12.20
N TYR A 9 -4.73 -3.01 11.33
CA TYR A 9 -5.08 -2.02 10.32
C TYR A 9 -4.83 -2.55 8.91
N ALA A 10 -5.65 -2.10 7.97
CA ALA A 10 -5.45 -2.28 6.55
C ALA A 10 -5.65 -0.93 5.84
N VAL A 11 -4.88 -0.65 4.80
CA VAL A 11 -5.01 0.54 3.97
C VAL A 11 -5.11 0.14 2.51
N GLU A 12 -6.13 0.69 1.85
CA GLU A 12 -6.29 0.62 0.40
C GLU A 12 -5.70 1.88 -0.22
N VAL A 13 -4.76 1.68 -1.14
CA VAL A 13 -4.05 2.76 -1.85
C VAL A 13 -4.14 2.58 -3.36
N GLU A 14 -4.14 3.69 -4.08
CA GLU A 14 -3.95 3.68 -5.52
C GLU A 14 -2.46 3.61 -5.84
N VAL A 15 -2.10 2.82 -6.85
CA VAL A 15 -0.72 2.68 -7.33
C VAL A 15 -0.75 2.71 -8.83
N GLU A 16 0.21 3.42 -9.41
CA GLU A 16 0.49 3.38 -10.83
C GLU A 16 1.36 2.16 -11.16
N VAL A 17 1.13 1.60 -12.34
CA VAL A 17 1.92 0.49 -12.87
C VAL A 17 2.62 0.96 -14.13
N VAL A 18 3.82 0.44 -14.34
CA VAL A 18 4.59 0.64 -15.57
C VAL A 18 4.58 -0.64 -16.38
N TYR A 19 4.53 -0.50 -17.70
CA TYR A 19 4.65 -1.62 -18.64
C TYR A 19 6.02 -1.52 -19.31
N PRO A 20 6.95 -2.43 -19.03
CA PRO A 20 8.29 -2.41 -19.63
C PRO A 20 8.23 -2.50 -21.15
N GLU A 21 9.16 -1.86 -21.85
CA GLU A 21 9.22 -1.91 -23.32
C GLU A 21 9.53 -3.33 -23.83
N ASP A 22 10.36 -4.08 -23.09
CA ASP A 22 10.76 -5.45 -23.45
C ASP A 22 9.64 -6.49 -23.25
N ASP A 23 8.68 -6.21 -22.36
CA ASP A 23 7.47 -7.02 -22.16
C ASP A 23 6.28 -6.14 -21.73
N PRO A 24 5.60 -5.50 -22.70
CA PRO A 24 4.49 -4.59 -22.41
C PRO A 24 3.21 -5.33 -22.00
N SER A 25 3.21 -6.67 -21.98
CA SER A 25 2.08 -7.46 -21.50
C SER A 25 2.03 -7.54 -19.97
N GLN A 26 3.16 -7.25 -19.31
CA GLN A 26 3.32 -7.35 -17.87
C GLN A 26 3.23 -5.98 -17.18
N ALA A 27 2.28 -5.84 -16.26
CA ALA A 27 2.22 -4.69 -15.37
C ALA A 27 3.23 -4.86 -14.22
N CYS A 28 4.12 -3.89 -14.07
CA CYS A 28 5.14 -3.84 -13.04
C CYS A 28 4.96 -2.62 -12.13
N LEU A 29 5.60 -2.64 -10.97
CA LEU A 29 5.71 -1.47 -10.11
C LEU A 29 7.12 -0.92 -10.18
N GLU A 30 7.25 0.40 -10.14
CA GLU A 30 8.55 1.03 -9.98
C GLU A 30 9.16 0.70 -8.60
N PRO A 31 10.50 0.62 -8.50
CA PRO A 31 11.17 0.38 -7.22
C PRO A 31 10.73 1.35 -6.11
N ALA A 32 10.58 2.64 -6.42
CA ALA A 32 10.13 3.64 -5.46
C ALA A 32 8.72 3.36 -4.91
N THR A 33 7.82 2.81 -5.74
CA THR A 33 6.49 2.40 -5.32
C THR A 33 6.54 1.22 -4.35
N LEU A 34 7.48 0.28 -4.55
CA LEU A 34 7.69 -0.82 -3.62
C LEU A 34 8.19 -0.32 -2.25
N GLU A 35 9.18 0.58 -2.25
CA GLU A 35 9.72 1.17 -1.01
C GLU A 35 8.65 1.96 -0.25
N TRP A 36 7.81 2.70 -0.97
CA TRP A 36 6.68 3.41 -0.39
C TRP A 36 5.64 2.46 0.23
N LEU A 37 5.32 1.35 -0.44
CA LEU A 37 4.41 0.32 0.10
C LEU A 37 4.98 -0.33 1.37
N ASP A 38 6.29 -0.53 1.44
CA ASP A 38 6.96 -1.02 2.66
C ASP A 38 6.88 0.01 3.81
N GLN A 39 7.04 1.30 3.51
CA GLN A 39 6.83 2.37 4.51
C GLN A 39 5.39 2.36 5.03
N ILE A 40 4.39 2.22 4.17
CA ILE A 40 2.99 2.09 4.58
C ILE A 40 2.82 0.87 5.47
N ALA A 41 3.42 -0.27 5.13
CA ALA A 41 3.34 -1.47 5.94
C ALA A 41 3.87 -1.25 7.37
N GLN A 42 5.03 -0.60 7.51
CA GLN A 42 5.62 -0.25 8.80
C GLN A 42 4.71 0.70 9.62
N ARG A 43 4.15 1.73 8.97
CA ARG A 43 3.22 2.67 9.62
C ARG A 43 1.89 2.03 10.00
N THR A 44 1.44 1.05 9.20
CA THR A 44 0.24 0.25 9.46
C THR A 44 0.44 -0.63 10.69
N GLU A 45 1.60 -1.26 10.83
CA GLU A 45 1.97 -2.03 12.02
C GLU A 45 2.08 -1.15 13.27
N ALA A 46 2.68 0.03 13.15
CA ALA A 46 2.77 1.01 14.23
C ALA A 46 1.42 1.65 14.62
N GLY A 47 0.39 1.52 13.79
CA GLY A 47 -0.92 2.14 14.02
C GLY A 47 -0.93 3.65 13.86
N ASP A 48 -0.10 4.20 12.96
CA ASP A 48 -0.02 5.64 12.66
C ASP A 48 -1.20 6.11 11.79
N ILE A 49 -2.39 6.22 12.38
CA ILE A 49 -3.63 6.46 11.65
C ILE A 49 -3.61 7.80 10.89
N ASP A 50 -2.97 8.84 11.43
CA ASP A 50 -2.92 10.16 10.80
C ASP A 50 -2.14 10.11 9.48
N PHE A 51 -0.98 9.43 9.46
CA PHE A 51 -0.28 9.16 8.20
C PHE A 51 -1.12 8.32 7.24
N LEU A 52 -1.70 7.22 7.73
CA LEU A 52 -2.40 6.24 6.89
C LEU A 52 -3.64 6.85 6.21
N ARG A 53 -4.35 7.76 6.88
CA ARG A 53 -5.48 8.51 6.29
C ARG A 53 -5.05 9.51 5.22
N GLY A 54 -3.81 9.99 5.28
CA GLY A 54 -3.25 10.88 4.26
C GLY A 54 -2.91 10.17 2.96
N VAL A 55 -2.59 8.86 3.00
CA VAL A 55 -2.15 8.09 1.83
C VAL A 55 -3.26 7.26 1.19
N GLY A 56 -4.34 6.94 1.93
CA GLY A 56 -5.41 6.11 1.39
C GLY A 56 -6.56 5.87 2.34
N ARG A 57 -7.40 4.88 1.99
CA ARG A 57 -8.57 4.53 2.79
C ARG A 57 -8.19 3.52 3.85
N VAL A 58 -8.38 3.89 5.11
CA VAL A 58 -7.99 3.08 6.27
C VAL A 58 -9.17 2.25 6.79
N TYR A 59 -8.89 1.00 7.11
CA TYR A 59 -9.79 0.04 7.71
C TYR A 59 -9.17 -0.50 8.99
N GLN A 60 -9.99 -0.77 10.00
CA GLN A 60 -9.55 -1.35 11.27
C GLN A 60 -10.29 -2.67 11.48
N ALA A 61 -9.54 -3.71 11.82
CA ALA A 61 -10.13 -4.98 12.25
C ALA A 61 -10.89 -4.76 13.56
N ILE A 62 -12.17 -5.07 13.53
CA ILE A 62 -13.04 -5.08 14.71
C ILE A 62 -13.14 -6.54 15.12
N THR A 63 -12.58 -6.89 16.28
CA THR A 63 -12.78 -8.21 16.85
C THR A 63 -14.22 -8.26 17.39
N PRO A 64 -15.03 -9.26 17.02
CA PRO A 64 -16.36 -9.44 17.56
C PRO A 64 -16.36 -9.72 19.06
#